data_AF-A0A350IAY9-F1
#
_entry.id   AF-A0A350IAY9-F1
#
_cell.length_a   1.000
_cell.length_b   1.000
_cell.length_c   1.000
_cell.angle_alpha   90.00
_cell.angle_beta   90.00
_cell.angle_gamma   90.00
#
_symmetry.space_group_name_H-M   'P 1'
#
loop_
_entity.id
_entity.type
_entity.pdbx_description
1 polymer ?
#
loop_
_entity_poly.entity_id
_entity_poly.type
_entity_poly.pdbx_seq_one_letter_code
_entity_poly.pdbx_strand_id
1 'polypeptide(L)'
;MSVENNNRNPVIVINVLAGSKGHQIGRLIASCTNILWYDYVGNGTHPWEPCDNILNGELSQYHFDNRFADKSWIPPVLDRAKQIGFPETPTMPYDKCKNGQNLLYVIHSNLDESRNYFNGQHVVVLNKDPERFFDTTWNFVGINNENHQTMKTVSDMYTKEEVRTFLTNTLINYQTNINSDDFVIDTIDDLFDMDNFKLLCEKFDLIFNEDHYKKVVEFLKK
;
A
#
# COMPACT_ATOMS: atom_id res chain seq x y z
N MET A 1 -8.90 33.32 8.86
CA MET A 1 -9.32 32.16 8.06
C MET A 1 -9.07 30.94 8.92
N SER A 2 -10.15 30.26 9.30
CA SER A 2 -10.13 29.14 10.23
C SER A 2 -9.34 27.97 9.64
N VAL A 3 -8.33 27.53 10.36
CA VAL A 3 -7.66 26.25 10.16
C VAL A 3 -8.72 25.17 10.36
N GLU A 4 -9.20 24.57 9.28
CA GLU A 4 -9.90 23.28 9.39
C GLU A 4 -8.85 22.29 9.88
N ASN A 5 -8.86 22.05 11.20
CA ASN A 5 -8.21 20.89 11.78
C ASN A 5 -8.93 19.66 11.22
N ASN A 6 -8.46 19.19 10.06
CA ASN A 6 -8.83 17.88 9.55
C ASN A 6 -8.31 16.86 10.56
N ASN A 7 -9.23 16.34 11.38
CA ASN A 7 -8.98 15.35 12.43
C ASN A 7 -8.68 13.97 11.81
N ARG A 8 -7.78 13.93 10.82
CA ARG A 8 -7.35 12.74 10.10
C ARG A 8 -6.25 12.03 10.89
N ASN A 9 -6.25 10.71 10.83
CA ASN A 9 -5.14 9.93 11.36
C ASN A 9 -3.90 10.13 10.49
N PRO A 10 -2.68 10.05 11.05
CA PRO A 10 -1.43 10.24 10.31
C PRO A 10 -1.11 8.99 9.48
N VAL A 11 -1.90 8.77 8.42
CA VAL A 11 -1.78 7.62 7.52
C VAL A 11 -2.14 7.98 6.09
N ILE A 12 -1.33 7.48 5.17
CA ILE A 12 -1.58 7.46 3.73
C ILE A 12 -1.92 6.03 3.34
N VAL A 13 -3.15 5.84 2.90
CA VAL A 13 -3.68 4.57 2.44
C VAL A 13 -3.56 4.53 0.92
N ILE A 14 -2.94 3.48 0.39
CA ILE A 14 -2.90 3.21 -1.04
C ILE A 14 -3.99 2.18 -1.34
N ASN A 15 -5.14 2.67 -1.79
CA ASN A 15 -6.24 1.87 -2.32
C ASN A 15 -5.91 1.45 -3.74
N VAL A 16 -5.61 0.18 -3.92
CA VAL A 16 -5.09 -0.34 -5.17
C VAL A 16 -5.65 -1.72 -5.46
N LEU A 17 -5.99 -1.96 -6.72
CA LEU A 17 -6.34 -3.31 -7.15
C LEU A 17 -5.13 -4.23 -6.99
N ALA A 18 -5.37 -5.48 -6.57
CA ALA A 18 -4.29 -6.45 -6.50
C ALA A 18 -3.64 -6.62 -7.89
N GLY A 19 -2.31 -6.75 -7.94
CA GLY A 19 -1.53 -6.75 -9.20
C GLY A 19 -1.14 -5.36 -9.73
N SER A 20 -1.74 -4.28 -9.23
CA SER A 20 -1.53 -2.90 -9.72
C SER A 20 -0.40 -2.16 -9.02
N LYS A 21 0.70 -2.87 -8.69
CA LYS A 21 1.98 -2.31 -8.21
C LYS A 21 1.91 -1.51 -6.90
N GLY A 22 0.98 -1.84 -5.99
CA GLY A 22 0.79 -1.16 -4.70
C GLY A 22 2.06 -0.94 -3.87
N HIS A 23 2.92 -1.95 -3.73
CA HIS A 23 4.18 -1.79 -2.99
C HIS A 23 5.20 -0.87 -3.70
N GLN A 24 5.21 -0.83 -5.03
CA GLN A 24 6.09 0.09 -5.77
C GLN A 24 5.62 1.54 -5.58
N ILE A 25 4.30 1.79 -5.61
CA ILE A 25 3.69 3.08 -5.27
C ILE A 25 4.05 3.46 -3.82
N GLY A 26 3.94 2.50 -2.90
CA GLY A 26 4.31 2.69 -1.51
C GLY A 26 5.78 3.13 -1.33
N ARG A 27 6.70 2.50 -2.06
CA ARG A 27 8.12 2.89 -2.06
C ARG A 27 8.33 4.30 -2.61
N LEU A 28 7.60 4.71 -3.66
CA LEU A 28 7.65 6.10 -4.16
C LEU A 28 7.20 7.09 -3.08
N ILE A 29 6.06 6.86 -2.45
CA ILE A 29 5.56 7.74 -1.38
C ILE A 29 6.55 7.78 -0.21
N ALA A 30 7.11 6.63 0.18
CA ALA A 30 8.13 6.53 1.22
C ALA A 30 9.46 7.25 0.91
N SER A 31 9.65 7.76 -0.31
CA SER A 31 10.78 8.66 -0.61
C SER A 31 10.66 10.03 0.07
N CYS A 32 9.44 10.45 0.45
CA CYS A 32 9.21 11.68 1.22
C CYS A 32 9.75 11.55 2.65
N THR A 33 10.28 12.64 3.21
CA THR A 33 11.01 12.58 4.50
C THR A 33 10.10 12.40 5.72
N ASN A 34 8.81 12.70 5.58
CA ASN A 34 7.80 12.54 6.62
C ASN A 34 6.92 11.29 6.42
N ILE A 35 7.46 10.24 5.81
CA ILE A 35 6.84 8.92 5.81
C ILE A 35 7.61 7.99 6.75
N LEU A 36 6.88 7.25 7.58
CA LEU A 36 7.46 6.21 8.42
C LEU A 36 7.75 4.97 7.56
N TRP A 37 9.03 4.71 7.29
CA TRP A 37 9.47 3.51 6.60
C TRP A 37 9.50 2.29 7.54
N TYR A 38 9.11 1.14 7.00
CA TYR A 38 9.15 -0.16 7.67
C TYR A 38 10.57 -0.73 7.63
N ASP A 39 11.43 -0.31 8.55
CA ASP A 39 12.87 -0.60 8.59
C ASP A 39 13.24 -2.03 9.06
N TYR A 40 12.34 -2.99 8.95
CA TYR A 40 12.67 -4.40 9.16
C TYR A 40 13.79 -4.83 8.21
N VAL A 41 14.74 -5.64 8.69
CA VAL A 41 15.94 -6.06 7.94
C VAL A 41 15.61 -6.61 6.55
N GLY A 42 14.48 -7.30 6.40
CA GLY A 42 14.07 -7.88 5.13
C GLY A 42 13.43 -6.89 4.14
N ASN A 43 13.06 -5.68 4.56
CA ASN A 43 12.53 -4.65 3.65
C ASN A 43 13.64 -3.78 3.02
N GLY A 44 14.82 -3.78 3.64
CA GLY A 44 15.83 -2.75 3.47
C GLY A 44 15.66 -1.60 4.44
N THR A 45 16.76 -0.89 4.70
CA THR A 45 16.79 0.34 5.50
C THR A 45 16.18 1.54 4.78
N HIS A 46 16.06 1.46 3.45
CA HIS A 46 15.51 2.50 2.61
C HIS A 46 14.51 1.96 1.56
N PRO A 47 13.55 2.77 1.07
CA PRO A 47 12.56 2.32 0.10
C PRO A 47 13.12 2.00 -1.30
N TRP A 48 14.36 2.38 -1.60
CA TRP A 48 15.08 2.05 -2.84
C TRP A 48 15.97 0.81 -2.74
N GLU A 49 15.86 0.05 -1.66
CA GLU A 49 16.56 -1.23 -1.48
C GLU A 49 15.61 -2.40 -1.76
N PRO A 50 16.09 -3.48 -2.42
CA PRO A 50 15.27 -4.66 -2.63
C PRO A 50 14.95 -5.33 -1.30
N CYS A 51 13.80 -5.99 -1.24
CA CYS A 51 13.54 -6.88 -0.12
C CYS A 51 14.39 -8.15 -0.19
N ASP A 52 14.67 -8.71 0.97
CA ASP A 52 15.41 -9.95 1.14
C ASP A 52 14.78 -10.76 2.27
N ASN A 53 14.69 -12.08 2.11
CA ASN A 53 14.17 -13.00 3.12
C ASN A 53 12.78 -12.64 3.71
N ILE A 54 11.92 -11.98 2.92
CA ILE A 54 10.49 -11.80 3.24
C ILE A 54 9.61 -12.68 2.36
N LEU A 55 8.41 -12.98 2.84
CA LEU A 55 7.45 -13.78 2.08
C LEU A 55 7.16 -13.12 0.72
N ASN A 56 7.14 -13.93 -0.34
CA ASN A 56 6.98 -13.48 -1.74
C ASN A 56 8.11 -12.57 -2.26
N GLY A 57 9.20 -12.35 -1.50
CA GLY A 57 10.34 -11.52 -1.94
C GLY A 57 11.02 -12.06 -3.20
N GLU A 58 11.10 -13.40 -3.34
CA GLU A 58 11.60 -14.05 -4.56
C GLU A 58 10.68 -13.82 -5.78
N LEU A 59 9.38 -13.60 -5.55
CA LEU A 59 8.41 -13.30 -6.61
C LEU A 59 8.38 -11.81 -6.96
N SER A 60 8.74 -10.94 -6.00
CA SER A 60 8.79 -9.50 -6.18
C SER A 60 9.76 -8.87 -5.20
N GLN A 61 10.93 -8.47 -5.72
CA GLN A 61 11.93 -7.69 -4.98
C GLN A 61 11.40 -6.36 -4.43
N TYR A 62 10.26 -5.88 -4.95
CA TYR A 62 9.63 -4.63 -4.53
C TYR A 62 8.67 -4.81 -3.34
N HIS A 63 8.40 -6.03 -2.89
CA HIS A 63 7.54 -6.27 -1.72
C HIS A 63 8.17 -5.63 -0.47
N PHE A 64 7.35 -5.32 0.53
CA PHE A 64 7.80 -4.97 1.87
C PHE A 64 6.71 -5.38 2.86
N ASP A 65 7.12 -5.85 4.03
CA ASP A 65 6.21 -6.15 5.13
C ASP A 65 6.00 -4.90 5.99
N ASN A 66 4.84 -4.77 6.64
CA ASN A 66 4.60 -3.66 7.58
C ASN A 66 5.28 -3.93 8.94
N ARG A 67 6.58 -4.22 8.96
CA ARG A 67 7.39 -4.61 10.13
C ARG A 67 8.51 -3.61 10.39
N PHE A 68 8.89 -3.46 11.66
CA PHE A 68 9.95 -2.56 12.09
C PHE A 68 11.16 -3.32 12.64
N ALA A 69 12.29 -2.64 12.80
CA ALA A 69 13.53 -3.20 13.35
C ALA A 69 13.37 -3.76 14.79
N ASP A 70 12.45 -3.20 15.58
CA ASP A 70 12.10 -3.66 16.93
C ASP A 70 11.20 -4.93 16.93
N LYS A 71 10.91 -5.50 15.75
CA LYS A 71 10.01 -6.64 15.50
C LYS A 71 8.52 -6.37 15.73
N SER A 72 8.14 -5.15 16.08
CA SER A 72 6.75 -4.74 16.03
C SER A 72 6.27 -4.61 14.58
N TRP A 73 4.97 -4.54 14.38
CA TRP A 73 4.37 -4.55 13.06
C TRP A 73 3.02 -3.83 13.05
N ILE A 74 2.57 -3.42 11.87
CA ILE A 74 1.22 -2.89 11.66
C ILE A 74 0.28 -4.05 11.37
N PRO A 75 -0.82 -4.19 12.13
CA PRO A 75 -1.75 -5.31 11.97
C PRO A 75 -2.42 -5.29 10.59
N PRO A 76 -2.88 -6.46 10.09
CA PRO A 76 -3.70 -6.51 8.90
C PRO A 76 -5.08 -5.97 9.25
N VAL A 77 -5.82 -5.49 8.26
CA VAL A 77 -7.15 -4.88 8.47
C VAL A 77 -8.12 -5.33 7.39
N LEU A 78 -9.42 -5.13 7.64
CA LEU A 78 -10.53 -5.37 6.72
C LEU A 78 -10.44 -6.78 6.08
N ASP A 79 -10.58 -6.87 4.75
CA ASP A 79 -10.59 -8.15 4.03
C ASP A 79 -9.38 -9.00 4.33
N ARG A 80 -8.19 -8.38 4.47
CA ARG A 80 -6.97 -9.12 4.73
C ARG A 80 -7.01 -9.75 6.12
N ALA A 81 -7.43 -8.99 7.14
CA ALA A 81 -7.58 -9.52 8.50
C ALA A 81 -8.60 -10.66 8.54
N LYS A 82 -9.76 -10.48 7.92
CA LYS A 82 -10.81 -11.50 7.81
C LYS A 82 -10.30 -12.79 7.18
N GLN A 83 -9.56 -12.69 6.06
CA GLN A 83 -9.00 -13.85 5.35
C GLN A 83 -8.04 -14.67 6.21
N ILE A 84 -7.31 -14.02 7.12
CA ILE A 84 -6.30 -14.68 7.94
C ILE A 84 -6.76 -14.96 9.38
N GLY A 85 -8.04 -14.70 9.71
CA GLY A 85 -8.63 -14.98 11.02
C GLY A 85 -8.37 -13.93 12.11
N PHE A 86 -7.96 -12.71 11.74
CA PHE A 86 -7.67 -11.62 12.67
C PHE A 86 -8.89 -10.69 12.86
N PRO A 87 -8.94 -9.90 13.95
CA PRO A 87 -9.93 -8.83 14.08
C PRO A 87 -9.88 -7.90 12.86
N GLU A 88 -11.03 -7.64 12.22
CA GLU A 88 -11.10 -6.85 10.98
C GLU A 88 -10.73 -5.37 11.19
N THR A 89 -10.97 -4.84 12.39
CA THR A 89 -10.75 -3.44 12.75
C THR A 89 -9.87 -3.28 14.01
N PRO A 90 -8.59 -3.70 13.95
CA PRO A 90 -7.68 -3.55 15.09
C PRO A 90 -7.40 -2.05 15.36
N THR A 91 -6.85 -1.74 16.53
CA THR A 91 -6.34 -0.39 16.78
C THR A 91 -5.01 -0.19 16.05
N MET A 92 -4.92 0.85 15.23
CA MET A 92 -3.70 1.20 14.50
C MET A 92 -2.67 1.90 15.42
N PRO A 93 -1.39 1.50 15.40
CA PRO A 93 -0.35 2.08 16.26
C PRO A 93 0.21 3.38 15.65
N TYR A 94 -0.62 4.42 15.56
CA TYR A 94 -0.21 5.73 15.03
C TYR A 94 0.81 6.45 15.92
N ASP A 95 0.98 6.02 17.16
CA ASP A 95 2.00 6.49 18.11
C ASP A 95 3.43 6.18 17.66
N LYS A 96 3.61 5.27 16.69
CA LYS A 96 4.91 5.04 16.03
C LYS A 96 5.35 6.19 15.12
N CYS A 97 4.41 7.01 14.64
CA CYS A 97 4.74 8.17 13.83
C CYS A 97 5.32 9.28 14.72
N LYS A 98 6.49 9.81 14.36
CA LYS A 98 6.97 11.06 14.97
C LYS A 98 6.09 12.23 14.52
N ASN A 99 6.17 13.36 15.22
CA ASN A 99 5.37 14.54 14.87
C ASN A 99 5.56 14.94 13.39
N GLY A 100 4.45 15.01 12.65
CA GLY A 100 4.42 15.31 11.22
C GLY A 100 4.69 14.12 10.29
N GLN A 101 5.03 12.93 10.80
CA GLN A 101 5.16 11.72 9.99
C GLN A 101 3.81 11.05 9.73
N ASN A 102 3.70 10.38 8.58
CA ASN A 102 2.57 9.55 8.22
C ASN A 102 2.97 8.08 8.12
N LEU A 103 2.10 7.19 8.57
CA LEU A 103 2.14 5.77 8.27
C LEU A 103 1.75 5.55 6.80
N LEU A 104 2.26 4.50 6.17
CA LEU A 104 1.92 4.12 4.80
C LEU A 104 1.25 2.75 4.78
N TYR A 105 0.07 2.61 4.20
CA TYR A 105 -0.65 1.33 4.21
C TYR A 105 -1.19 0.96 2.83
N VAL A 106 -0.76 -0.19 2.28
CA VAL A 106 -1.28 -0.71 1.00
C VAL A 106 -2.49 -1.61 1.27
N ILE A 107 -3.60 -1.38 0.58
CA ILE A 107 -4.84 -2.15 0.77
C ILE A 107 -5.57 -2.44 -0.54
N HIS A 108 -6.25 -3.58 -0.59
CA HIS A 108 -7.04 -4.07 -1.73
C HIS A 108 -8.56 -4.07 -1.48
N SER A 109 -8.98 -3.62 -0.30
CA SER A 109 -10.38 -3.51 0.13
C SER A 109 -11.10 -2.34 -0.53
N ASN A 110 -12.43 -2.35 -0.37
CA ASN A 110 -13.32 -1.26 -0.78
C ASN A 110 -12.87 0.10 -0.22
N LEU A 111 -13.00 1.15 -1.03
CA LEU A 111 -12.54 2.50 -0.72
C LEU A 111 -13.34 3.10 0.43
N ASP A 112 -14.67 2.96 0.43
CA ASP A 112 -15.54 3.45 1.50
C ASP A 112 -15.23 2.79 2.85
N GLU A 113 -15.03 1.47 2.88
CA GLU A 113 -14.64 0.76 4.11
C GLU A 113 -13.27 1.22 4.61
N SER A 114 -12.28 1.30 3.73
CA SER A 114 -10.93 1.77 4.08
C SER A 114 -10.95 3.21 4.61
N ARG A 115 -11.75 4.08 4.01
CA ARG A 115 -11.88 5.48 4.42
C ARG A 115 -12.51 5.59 5.79
N ASN A 116 -13.60 4.85 6.03
CA ASN A 116 -14.27 4.82 7.33
C ASN A 116 -13.35 4.30 8.44
N TYR A 117 -12.55 3.26 8.15
CA TYR A 117 -11.65 2.66 9.12
C TYR A 117 -10.43 3.53 9.40
N PHE A 118 -9.70 3.96 8.36
CA PHE A 118 -8.45 4.69 8.54
C PHE A 118 -8.66 6.16 8.87
N ASN A 119 -9.72 6.80 8.36
CA ASN A 119 -9.92 8.24 8.44
C ASN A 119 -8.62 9.02 8.09
N GLY A 120 -7.98 8.61 6.99
CA GLY A 120 -6.66 9.08 6.56
C GLY A 120 -6.70 9.76 5.19
N GLN A 121 -5.53 9.93 4.60
CA GLN A 121 -5.37 10.34 3.20
C GLN A 121 -5.36 9.10 2.29
N HIS A 122 -5.92 9.20 1.10
CA HIS A 122 -6.10 8.05 0.20
C HIS A 122 -5.52 8.32 -1.19
N VAL A 123 -4.54 7.54 -1.60
CA VAL A 123 -4.16 7.38 -3.01
C VAL A 123 -5.03 6.28 -3.60
N VAL A 124 -5.78 6.58 -4.66
CA VAL A 124 -6.68 5.62 -5.33
C VAL A 124 -6.14 5.30 -6.71
N VAL A 125 -5.83 4.03 -6.95
CA VAL A 125 -5.22 3.54 -8.18
C VAL A 125 -6.27 2.83 -9.02
N LEU A 126 -6.56 3.33 -10.21
CA LEU A 126 -7.63 2.83 -11.08
C LEU A 126 -7.19 1.74 -12.07
N ASN A 127 -5.89 1.41 -12.13
CA ASN A 127 -5.40 0.36 -13.03
C ASN A 127 -6.04 -0.99 -12.71
N LYS A 128 -6.82 -1.53 -13.66
CA LYS A 128 -7.30 -2.91 -13.64
C LYS A 128 -6.62 -3.69 -14.77
N ASP A 129 -5.65 -4.51 -14.39
CA ASP A 129 -4.93 -5.39 -15.32
C ASP A 129 -4.94 -6.84 -14.82
N PRO A 130 -5.97 -7.63 -15.17
CA PRO A 130 -6.08 -9.02 -14.76
C PRO A 130 -4.96 -9.90 -15.30
N GLU A 131 -4.43 -9.61 -16.49
CA GLU A 131 -3.36 -10.44 -17.08
C GLU A 131 -2.08 -10.26 -16.28
N ARG A 132 -1.71 -9.01 -15.98
CA ARG A 132 -0.60 -8.74 -15.06
C ARG A 132 -0.82 -9.40 -13.71
N PHE A 133 -2.04 -9.38 -13.16
CA PHE A 133 -2.32 -10.07 -11.91
C PHE A 133 -2.00 -11.56 -12.03
N PHE A 134 -2.43 -12.22 -13.11
CA PHE A 134 -2.16 -13.64 -13.32
C PHE A 134 -0.66 -13.94 -13.51
N ASP A 135 0.08 -13.02 -14.12
CA ASP A 135 1.52 -13.20 -14.35
C ASP A 135 2.35 -12.97 -13.09
N THR A 136 1.92 -12.05 -12.23
CA THR A 136 2.75 -11.57 -11.11
C THR A 136 2.27 -11.97 -9.73
N THR A 137 0.95 -12.10 -9.53
CA THR A 137 0.34 -12.26 -8.19
C THR A 137 -0.28 -13.65 -8.00
N TRP A 138 -0.54 -14.39 -9.08
CA TRP A 138 -1.25 -15.67 -9.05
C TRP A 138 -0.60 -16.74 -8.17
N ASN A 139 0.72 -16.69 -8.04
CA ASN A 139 1.50 -17.64 -7.25
C ASN A 139 1.91 -17.08 -5.87
N PHE A 140 1.42 -15.89 -5.49
CA PHE A 140 1.69 -15.36 -4.16
C PHE A 140 1.03 -16.24 -3.11
N VAL A 141 1.70 -16.39 -1.97
CA VAL A 141 1.19 -17.09 -0.79
C VAL A 141 0.96 -16.11 0.34
N GLY A 142 -0.05 -16.38 1.17
CA GLY A 142 -0.19 -15.75 2.47
C GLY A 142 0.56 -16.54 3.56
N ILE A 143 0.79 -15.92 4.72
CA ILE A 143 1.11 -16.65 5.96
C ILE A 143 -0.05 -16.43 6.93
N ASN A 144 -0.49 -17.51 7.57
CA ASN A 144 -1.30 -17.42 8.77
C ASN A 144 -0.37 -17.09 9.95
N ASN A 145 -0.55 -15.92 10.56
CA ASN A 145 0.32 -15.45 11.63
C ASN A 145 0.09 -16.13 12.99
N GLU A 146 -1.05 -16.82 13.20
CA GLU A 146 -1.31 -17.54 14.46
C GLU A 146 -0.45 -18.80 14.56
N ASN A 147 -0.27 -19.52 13.45
CA ASN A 147 0.43 -20.80 13.41
C ASN A 147 1.66 -20.82 12.47
N HIS A 148 1.99 -19.67 11.86
CA HIS A 148 3.10 -19.49 10.91
C HIS A 148 3.02 -20.44 9.70
N GLN A 149 1.84 -20.97 9.39
CA GLN A 149 1.66 -21.84 8.24
C GLN A 149 1.46 -21.01 6.98
N THR A 150 2.21 -21.36 5.93
CA THR A 150 1.99 -20.87 4.59
C THR A 150 0.57 -21.23 4.16
N MET A 151 -0.21 -20.23 3.76
CA MET A 151 -1.51 -20.43 3.16
C MET A 151 -1.35 -20.98 1.75
N LYS A 152 -2.46 -21.45 1.17
CA LYS A 152 -2.56 -21.77 -0.25
C LYS A 152 -2.15 -20.57 -1.10
N THR A 153 -1.62 -20.83 -2.30
CA THR A 153 -1.40 -19.76 -3.29
C THR A 153 -2.74 -19.13 -3.67
N VAL A 154 -2.70 -17.91 -4.22
CA VAL A 154 -3.91 -17.30 -4.81
C VAL A 154 -4.56 -18.24 -5.83
N SER A 155 -3.74 -18.91 -6.65
CA SER A 155 -4.18 -19.88 -7.67
C SER A 155 -4.88 -21.12 -7.12
N ASP A 156 -4.59 -21.51 -5.89
CA ASP A 156 -5.24 -22.65 -5.21
C ASP A 156 -6.52 -22.24 -4.47
N MET A 157 -6.71 -20.93 -4.25
CA MET A 157 -7.85 -20.38 -3.50
C MET A 157 -8.98 -19.88 -4.40
N TYR A 158 -8.65 -19.42 -5.61
CA TYR A 158 -9.59 -18.77 -6.50
C TYR A 158 -9.47 -19.29 -7.93
N THR A 159 -10.56 -19.19 -8.68
CA THR A 159 -10.55 -19.32 -10.13
C THR A 159 -10.20 -18.00 -10.81
N LYS A 160 -9.79 -18.04 -12.09
CA LYS A 160 -9.52 -16.82 -12.86
C LYS A 160 -10.77 -15.93 -12.99
N GLU A 161 -11.95 -16.52 -13.14
CA GLU A 161 -13.20 -15.76 -13.25
C GLU A 161 -13.54 -15.05 -11.93
N GLU A 162 -13.40 -15.73 -10.78
CA GLU A 162 -13.59 -15.10 -9.47
C GLU A 162 -12.65 -13.90 -9.26
N VAL A 163 -11.38 -14.02 -9.69
CA VAL A 163 -10.43 -12.90 -9.66
C VAL A 163 -10.87 -11.76 -10.58
N ARG A 164 -11.29 -12.04 -11.82
CA ARG A 164 -11.76 -11.00 -12.75
C ARG A 164 -12.97 -10.26 -12.19
N THR A 165 -13.90 -10.99 -11.57
CA THR A 165 -15.06 -10.41 -10.89
C THR A 165 -14.63 -9.57 -9.69
N PHE A 166 -13.75 -10.08 -8.83
CA PHE A 166 -13.22 -9.34 -7.68
C PHE A 166 -12.60 -8.02 -8.12
N LEU A 167 -11.63 -8.05 -9.05
CA LEU A 167 -10.97 -6.84 -9.57
C LEU A 167 -11.97 -5.84 -10.18
N THR A 168 -13.00 -6.34 -10.88
CA THR A 168 -14.03 -5.48 -11.46
C THR A 168 -14.90 -4.82 -10.38
N ASN A 169 -15.30 -5.57 -9.36
CA ASN A 169 -16.11 -5.05 -8.28
C ASN A 169 -15.35 -4.02 -7.45
N THR A 170 -14.07 -4.27 -7.14
CA THR A 170 -13.21 -3.30 -6.45
C THR A 170 -13.05 -2.01 -7.26
N LEU A 171 -12.83 -2.10 -8.58
CA LEU A 171 -12.75 -0.91 -9.44
C LEU A 171 -14.05 -0.10 -9.41
N ILE A 172 -15.20 -0.77 -9.53
CA ILE A 172 -16.52 -0.10 -9.46
C ILE A 172 -16.70 0.59 -8.12
N ASN A 173 -16.33 -0.05 -7.02
CA ASN A 173 -16.38 0.56 -5.70
C ASN A 173 -15.48 1.81 -5.61
N TYR A 174 -14.26 1.76 -6.16
CA TYR A 174 -13.35 2.93 -6.17
C TYR A 174 -13.97 4.07 -6.96
N GLN A 175 -14.40 3.82 -8.20
CA GLN A 175 -15.02 4.84 -9.05
C GLN A 175 -16.28 5.45 -8.43
N THR A 176 -17.05 4.68 -7.66
CA THR A 176 -18.28 5.14 -7.00
C THR A 176 -17.98 6.02 -5.78
N ASN A 177 -16.88 5.76 -5.07
CA ASN A 177 -16.59 6.36 -3.76
C ASN A 177 -15.43 7.35 -3.75
N ILE A 178 -14.78 7.62 -4.89
CA ILE A 178 -13.79 8.69 -5.01
C ILE A 178 -14.43 10.05 -4.73
N ASN A 179 -13.69 10.93 -4.06
CA ASN A 179 -14.07 12.32 -3.84
C ASN A 179 -12.85 13.26 -3.98
N SER A 180 -13.05 14.55 -3.72
CA SER A 180 -12.02 15.58 -3.87
C SER A 180 -10.84 15.48 -2.90
N ASP A 181 -10.94 14.68 -1.83
CA ASP A 181 -9.86 14.48 -0.87
C ASP A 181 -8.85 13.43 -1.33
N ASP A 182 -9.23 12.56 -2.27
CA ASP A 182 -8.38 11.48 -2.76
C ASP A 182 -7.37 11.99 -3.81
N PHE A 183 -6.18 11.39 -3.85
CA PHE A 183 -5.26 11.55 -4.98
C PHE A 183 -5.43 10.35 -5.92
N VAL A 184 -5.99 10.60 -7.10
CA VAL A 184 -6.35 9.54 -8.05
C VAL A 184 -5.28 9.43 -9.11
N ILE A 185 -4.83 8.21 -9.37
CA ILE A 185 -3.91 7.88 -10.46
C ILE A 185 -4.46 6.71 -11.27
N ASP A 186 -4.14 6.69 -12.56
CA ASP A 186 -4.44 5.55 -13.41
C ASP A 186 -3.42 4.45 -13.15
N THR A 187 -2.12 4.77 -13.21
CA THR A 187 -1.04 3.78 -13.02
C THR A 187 0.14 4.37 -12.23
N ILE A 188 1.14 3.53 -11.90
CA ILE A 188 2.37 4.03 -11.28
C ILE A 188 3.12 5.04 -12.15
N ASP A 189 2.93 5.01 -13.48
CA ASP A 189 3.65 5.90 -14.39
C ASP A 189 3.29 7.36 -14.13
N ASP A 190 2.08 7.63 -13.61
CA ASP A 190 1.65 8.96 -13.17
C ASP A 190 2.52 9.49 -12.03
N LEU A 191 3.06 8.61 -11.18
CA LEU A 191 3.96 8.98 -10.08
C LEU A 191 5.45 8.91 -10.45
N PHE A 192 5.79 8.39 -11.64
CA PHE A 192 7.13 8.56 -12.21
C PHE A 192 7.33 9.93 -12.86
N ASP A 193 6.23 10.61 -13.18
CA ASP A 193 6.25 12.04 -13.46
C ASP A 193 6.46 12.81 -12.14
N MET A 194 7.57 13.54 -12.07
CA MET A 194 7.97 14.24 -10.85
C MET A 194 7.01 15.39 -10.49
N ASP A 195 6.40 16.03 -11.49
CA ASP A 195 5.49 17.15 -11.24
C ASP A 195 4.18 16.62 -10.67
N ASN A 196 3.68 15.50 -11.19
CA ASN A 196 2.55 14.79 -10.59
C ASN A 196 2.86 14.28 -9.17
N PHE A 197 4.07 13.76 -8.94
CA PHE A 197 4.48 13.34 -7.59
C PHE A 197 4.56 14.52 -6.61
N LYS A 198 4.99 15.71 -7.06
CA LYS A 198 4.94 16.94 -6.26
C LYS A 198 3.51 17.37 -5.96
N LEU A 199 2.57 17.24 -6.90
CA LEU A 199 1.15 17.51 -6.65
C LEU A 199 0.58 16.58 -5.57
N LEU A 200 0.97 15.30 -5.57
CA LEU A 200 0.63 14.36 -4.48
C LEU A 200 1.18 14.87 -3.14
N CYS A 201 2.46 15.28 -3.12
CA CYS A 201 3.10 15.79 -1.92
C CYS A 201 2.40 17.04 -1.38
N GLU A 202 2.08 18.01 -2.24
CA GLU A 202 1.37 19.23 -1.88
C GLU A 202 -0.03 18.92 -1.31
N LYS A 203 -0.78 18.03 -1.97
CA LYS A 203 -2.12 17.65 -1.52
C LYS A 203 -2.11 17.01 -0.13
N PHE A 204 -1.08 16.22 0.15
CA PHE A 204 -0.99 15.42 1.37
C PHE A 204 -0.06 15.99 2.45
N ASP A 205 0.49 17.19 2.23
CA ASP A 205 1.47 17.82 3.13
C ASP A 205 2.71 16.92 3.36
N LEU A 206 3.21 16.33 2.27
CA LEU A 206 4.42 15.50 2.29
C LEU A 206 5.65 16.35 1.98
N ILE A 207 6.74 16.05 2.68
CA ILE A 207 8.02 16.73 2.48
C ILE A 207 8.78 16.01 1.38
N PHE A 208 8.61 16.50 0.15
CA PHE A 208 9.29 15.99 -1.04
C PHE A 208 10.81 16.01 -0.88
N ASN A 209 11.46 14.89 -1.23
CA ASN A 209 12.91 14.77 -1.29
C ASN A 209 13.32 14.25 -2.67
N GLU A 210 13.89 15.14 -3.48
CA GLU A 210 14.22 14.85 -4.87
C GLU A 210 15.28 13.75 -5.03
N ASP A 211 16.28 13.71 -4.14
CA ASP A 211 17.33 12.68 -4.17
C ASP A 211 16.75 11.29 -3.87
N HIS A 212 15.94 11.20 -2.82
CA HIS A 212 15.28 9.94 -2.45
C HIS A 212 14.31 9.49 -3.54
N TYR A 213 13.51 10.42 -4.08
CA TYR A 213 12.59 10.15 -5.19
C TYR A 213 13.35 9.56 -6.38
N LYS A 214 14.44 10.18 -6.82
CA LYS A 214 15.26 9.69 -7.94
C LYS A 214 15.83 8.29 -7.68
N LYS A 215 16.31 8.02 -6.46
CA LYS A 215 16.80 6.68 -6.07
C LYS A 215 15.71 5.62 -6.15
N VAL A 216 14.50 5.93 -5.67
CA VAL A 216 13.37 5.01 -5.79
C VAL A 216 12.96 4.80 -7.24
N VAL A 217 12.85 5.87 -8.04
CA VAL A 217 12.52 5.75 -9.48
C VAL A 217 13.55 4.89 -10.21
N GLU A 218 14.84 5.09 -9.94
CA GLU A 218 15.92 4.26 -10.52
C GLU A 218 15.76 2.79 -10.11
N PHE A 219 15.48 2.51 -8.84
CA PHE A 219 15.26 1.16 -8.35
C PHE A 219 14.05 0.48 -9.02
N LEU A 220 12.94 1.20 -9.18
CA LEU A 220 11.68 0.66 -9.71
C LEU A 220 11.66 0.48 -11.24
N LYS A 221 12.57 1.12 -11.97
CA LYS A 221 12.70 1.03 -13.43
C LYS A 221 13.78 0.05 -13.90
N LYS A 222 14.51 -0.59 -12.96
CA LYS A 222 15.40 -1.72 -13.24
C LYS A 222 14.59 -2.97 -13.54
#